data_AF-A0AA37WU24-F1
#
_entry.id   AF-A0AA37WU24-F1
#
_cell.length_a   1.000
_cell.length_b   1.000
_cell.length_c   1.000
_cell.angle_alpha   90.00
_cell.angle_beta   90.00
_cell.angle_gamma   90.00
#
_symmetry.space_group_name_H-M   'P 1'
#
loop_
_entity.id
_entity.type
_entity.pdbx_description
1 polymer ?
#
loop_
_entity_poly.entity_id
_entity_poly.type
_entity_poly.pdbx_seq_one_letter_code
_entity_poly.pdbx_strand_id
1 'polypeptide(L)'
;MQTQHGLAGANTEASLRFHRFHERLNRSLKTQVIGLGMLKDAIDKGETRDGIKEILYAQNDLWGGMPDWGRPQELIDEGRLDIGRAGVVRGFSAFDLFLDNLSAELESYGRFRGAKPKPKGRLPARQGGDGTDDGAAAAEAGLTRYYERIGADLDGVKFLLPLYVYFRVARNCIAHRDAIASGAAEDLSRGDGIRDALEAWPDHTDDMRVPEILPLKEGAEILFTHRQALSNSSILRLIAMDVNEKALTILGVEGVVYAAAKRLLSIPSANDPEIRRSMPATINYILSDRYRVRNVDSLGASRILSSLGMSKRCERRFQSLVGPAGIGGG
;
A
#
# COMPACT_ATOMS: atom_id res chain seq x y z
N MET A 1 5.43 -29.51 -4.07
CA MET A 1 5.23 -28.08 -4.40
C MET A 1 5.98 -27.79 -5.70
N GLN A 2 5.31 -27.76 -6.85
CA GLN A 2 5.98 -27.36 -8.10
C GLN A 2 6.16 -25.84 -8.06
N THR A 3 7.38 -25.39 -7.89
CA THR A 3 7.76 -24.00 -8.13
C THR A 3 7.37 -23.64 -9.55
N GLN A 4 6.40 -22.74 -9.72
CA GLN A 4 6.06 -22.20 -11.03
C GLN A 4 7.25 -21.40 -11.54
N HIS A 5 8.13 -22.04 -12.33
CA HIS A 5 9.46 -21.58 -12.72
C HIS A 5 9.55 -20.20 -13.43
N GLY A 6 8.44 -19.47 -13.61
CA GLY A 6 8.39 -18.15 -14.26
C GLY A 6 7.98 -16.97 -13.37
N LEU A 7 7.50 -17.16 -12.14
CA LEU A 7 6.96 -16.07 -11.30
C LEU A 7 7.79 -15.75 -10.05
N ALA A 8 8.98 -16.34 -9.90
CA ALA A 8 9.88 -16.02 -8.80
C ALA A 8 10.22 -14.51 -8.79
N GLY A 9 9.90 -13.83 -7.69
CA GLY A 9 10.11 -12.37 -7.54
C GLY A 9 9.14 -11.48 -8.35
N ALA A 10 8.10 -12.05 -8.96
CA ALA A 10 7.04 -11.29 -9.60
C ALA A 10 6.16 -10.58 -8.57
N ASN A 11 5.38 -9.61 -9.04
CA ASN A 11 4.38 -8.89 -8.25
C ASN A 11 3.07 -8.82 -9.03
N THR A 12 1.95 -8.80 -8.33
CA THR A 12 0.72 -8.25 -8.91
C THR A 12 0.87 -6.73 -9.06
N GLU A 13 0.07 -6.12 -9.93
CA GLU A 13 0.09 -4.66 -10.09
C GLU A 13 -0.21 -3.96 -8.76
N ALA A 14 -1.19 -4.46 -8.02
CA ALA A 14 -1.60 -3.89 -6.74
C ALA A 14 -0.44 -3.90 -5.74
N SER A 15 0.28 -5.02 -5.64
CA SER A 15 1.43 -5.17 -4.75
C SER A 15 2.56 -4.20 -5.10
N LEU A 16 2.89 -4.08 -6.39
CA LEU A 16 3.94 -3.15 -6.84
C LEU A 16 3.57 -1.70 -6.55
N ARG A 17 2.31 -1.32 -6.75
CA ARG A 17 1.79 0.02 -6.41
C ARG A 17 1.90 0.30 -4.91
N PHE A 18 1.52 -0.66 -4.07
CA PHE A 18 1.62 -0.53 -2.62
C PHE A 18 3.07 -0.43 -2.15
N HIS A 19 3.96 -1.25 -2.71
CA HIS A 19 5.39 -1.18 -2.41
C HIS A 19 5.98 0.18 -2.79
N ARG A 20 5.68 0.70 -3.99
CA ARG A 20 6.09 2.06 -4.41
C ARG A 20 5.49 3.14 -3.50
N PHE A 21 4.24 2.97 -3.04
CA PHE A 21 3.64 3.86 -2.06
C PHE A 21 4.41 3.84 -0.73
N HIS A 22 4.72 2.67 -0.18
CA HIS A 22 5.49 2.51 1.06
C HIS A 22 6.84 3.25 0.97
N GLU A 23 7.59 3.03 -0.12
CA GLU A 23 8.88 3.68 -0.34
C GLU A 23 8.76 5.22 -0.42
N ARG A 24 7.73 5.73 -1.11
CA ARG A 24 7.48 7.17 -1.18
C ARG A 24 7.03 7.74 0.16
N LEU A 25 6.17 7.04 0.90
CA LEU A 25 5.74 7.45 2.23
C LEU A 25 6.95 7.52 3.16
N ASN A 26 7.83 6.51 3.12
CA ASN A 26 9.05 6.46 3.92
C ASN A 26 9.95 7.67 3.70
N ARG A 27 10.27 7.96 2.43
CA ARG A 27 11.05 9.14 2.06
C ARG A 27 10.34 10.43 2.49
N SER A 28 9.05 10.56 2.19
CA SER A 28 8.28 11.78 2.47
C SER A 28 8.21 12.09 3.97
N LEU A 29 7.91 11.11 4.83
CA LEU A 29 7.83 11.32 6.27
C LEU A 29 9.20 11.71 6.86
N LYS A 30 10.28 11.04 6.41
CA LYS A 30 11.64 11.39 6.85
C LYS A 30 12.03 12.80 6.44
N THR A 31 11.77 13.20 5.19
CA THR A 31 12.05 14.56 4.71
C THR A 31 11.30 15.61 5.52
N GLN A 32 10.01 15.40 5.80
CA GLN A 32 9.21 16.35 6.58
C GLN A 32 9.73 16.49 8.01
N VAL A 33 10.04 15.38 8.69
CA VAL A 33 10.58 15.42 10.06
C VAL A 33 11.98 16.00 10.13
N ILE A 34 12.83 15.78 9.12
CA ILE A 34 14.13 16.43 9.01
C ILE A 34 13.95 17.95 8.85
N GLY A 35 13.04 18.39 7.98
CA GLY A 35 12.76 19.81 7.79
C GLY A 35 12.29 20.50 9.08
N LEU A 36 11.35 19.88 9.80
CA LEU A 36 10.91 20.38 11.12
C LEU A 36 12.04 20.33 12.17
N GLY A 37 12.92 19.33 12.10
CA GLY A 37 14.11 19.24 12.94
C GLY A 37 15.11 20.37 12.68
N MET A 38 15.34 20.71 11.42
CA MET A 38 16.20 21.85 11.06
C MET A 38 15.63 23.19 11.55
N LEU A 39 14.31 23.35 11.50
CA LEU A 39 13.65 24.53 12.04
C LEU A 39 13.78 24.60 13.56
N LYS A 40 13.60 23.46 14.25
CA LYS A 40 13.84 23.34 15.68
C LYS A 40 15.29 23.71 16.05
N ASP A 41 16.27 23.17 15.32
CA ASP A 41 17.68 23.46 15.55
C ASP A 41 18.01 24.95 15.35
N ALA A 42 17.34 25.63 14.42
CA ALA A 42 17.50 27.07 14.23
C ALA A 42 16.99 27.87 15.43
N ILE A 43 15.79 27.52 15.93
CA ILE A 43 15.21 28.12 17.15
C ILE A 43 16.13 27.90 18.35
N ASP A 44 16.59 26.66 18.55
CA ASP A 44 17.45 26.29 19.68
C ASP A 44 18.82 27.03 19.62
N LYS A 45 19.26 27.44 18.42
CA LYS A 45 20.47 28.27 18.21
C LYS A 45 20.24 29.77 18.36
N GLY A 46 19.02 30.20 18.69
CA GLY A 46 18.68 31.60 18.93
C GLY A 46 18.19 32.36 17.70
N GLU A 47 17.74 31.67 16.64
CA GLU A 47 17.09 32.32 15.51
C GLU A 47 15.86 33.10 15.97
N THR A 48 15.70 34.31 15.43
CA THR A 48 14.59 35.18 15.83
C THR A 48 13.29 34.74 15.17
N ARG A 49 12.17 35.11 15.79
CA ARG A 49 10.84 34.90 15.20
C ARG A 49 10.78 35.46 13.78
N ASP A 50 11.28 36.68 13.56
CA ASP A 50 11.21 37.31 12.25
C ASP A 50 12.15 36.65 11.23
N GLY A 51 13.31 36.13 11.65
CA GLY A 51 14.18 35.30 10.80
C GLY A 51 13.50 34.00 10.35
N ILE A 52 12.77 33.32 11.25
CA ILE A 52 11.96 32.15 10.89
C ILE A 52 10.87 32.52 9.88
N LYS A 53 10.19 33.65 10.09
CA LYS A 53 9.19 34.13 9.15
C LYS A 53 9.81 34.37 7.78
N GLU A 54 10.93 35.07 7.69
CA GLU A 54 11.60 35.34 6.42
C GLU A 54 11.95 34.06 5.66
N ILE A 55 12.48 33.05 6.36
CA ILE A 55 12.78 31.73 5.77
C ILE A 55 11.51 31.08 5.20
N LEU A 56 10.39 31.15 5.93
CA LEU A 56 9.11 30.58 5.48
C LEU A 56 8.47 31.38 4.33
N TYR A 57 8.58 32.72 4.33
CA TYR A 57 8.04 33.59 3.28
C TYR A 57 8.83 33.53 1.98
N ALA A 58 10.13 33.27 2.03
CA ALA A 58 10.95 33.09 0.84
C ALA A 58 10.46 31.95 -0.06
N GLN A 59 9.66 31.02 0.48
CA GLN A 59 9.11 29.87 -0.25
C GLN A 59 7.84 30.22 -1.07
N ASN A 60 7.23 31.40 -0.93
CA ASN A 60 6.06 31.94 -1.68
C ASN A 60 4.86 31.00 -1.98
N ASP A 61 4.78 29.84 -1.32
CA ASP A 61 3.85 28.75 -1.62
C ASP A 61 2.76 28.55 -0.53
N LEU A 62 2.65 29.49 0.41
CA LEU A 62 1.70 29.37 1.53
C LEU A 62 0.27 29.72 1.09
N TRP A 63 -0.67 28.80 1.35
CA TRP A 63 -2.10 29.07 1.22
C TRP A 63 -2.65 29.66 2.52
N GLY A 64 -3.13 30.90 2.44
CA GLY A 64 -3.54 31.68 3.61
C GLY A 64 -2.38 32.45 4.23
N GLY A 65 -2.69 33.32 5.20
CA GLY A 65 -1.68 34.00 5.99
C GLY A 65 -0.92 33.03 6.88
N MET A 66 0.26 33.44 7.34
CA MET A 66 1.07 32.62 8.23
C MET A 66 0.36 32.42 9.60
N PRO A 67 0.43 31.21 10.18
CA PRO A 67 -0.10 30.98 11.53
C PRO A 67 0.66 31.80 12.58
N ASP A 68 0.09 31.96 13.77
CA ASP A 68 0.77 32.67 14.85
C ASP A 68 1.97 31.87 15.39
N TRP A 69 3.17 32.21 14.94
CA TRP A 69 4.44 31.66 15.45
C TRP A 69 4.87 32.24 16.81
N GLY A 70 3.93 32.60 17.69
CA GLY A 70 4.23 33.05 19.05
C GLY A 70 4.86 31.95 19.91
N ARG A 71 4.54 30.68 19.63
CA ARG A 71 5.06 29.49 20.33
C ARG A 71 5.63 28.49 19.31
N PRO A 72 6.78 28.80 18.68
CA PRO A 72 7.28 28.05 17.52
C PRO A 72 7.63 26.60 17.84
N GLN A 73 8.10 26.32 19.06
CA GLN A 73 8.43 24.97 19.50
C GLN A 73 7.19 24.06 19.54
N GLU A 74 6.07 24.57 20.06
CA GLU A 74 4.82 23.82 20.12
C GLU A 74 4.27 23.51 18.74
N LEU A 75 4.26 24.50 17.83
CA LEU A 75 3.84 24.28 16.44
C LEU A 75 4.67 23.21 15.73
N ILE A 76 5.97 23.16 16.01
CA ILE A 76 6.87 22.15 15.44
C ILE A 76 6.57 20.77 16.03
N ASP A 77 6.40 20.68 17.34
CA ASP A 77 6.12 19.41 18.01
C ASP A 77 4.74 18.86 17.60
N GLU A 78 3.71 19.70 17.54
CA GLU A 78 2.39 19.37 16.99
C GLU A 78 2.50 18.92 15.52
N GLY A 79 3.22 19.66 14.69
CA GLY A 79 3.44 19.29 13.29
C GLY A 79 4.10 17.92 13.12
N ARG A 80 5.03 17.54 14.03
CA ARG A 80 5.65 16.20 14.03
C ARG A 80 4.66 15.09 14.37
N LEU A 81 3.70 15.37 15.27
CA LEU A 81 2.64 14.43 15.62
C LEU A 81 1.64 14.29 14.47
N ASP A 82 1.25 15.40 13.84
CA ASP A 82 0.34 15.39 12.69
C ASP A 82 0.91 14.63 11.49
N ILE A 83 2.21 14.75 11.24
CA ILE A 83 2.92 13.93 10.24
C ILE A 83 2.77 12.44 10.54
N GLY A 84 2.94 12.04 11.82
CA GLY A 84 2.80 10.66 12.25
C GLY A 84 1.36 10.15 12.07
N ARG A 85 0.39 10.90 12.58
CA ARG A 85 -1.05 10.60 12.49
C ARG A 85 -1.52 10.48 11.04
N ALA A 86 -1.20 11.47 10.21
CA ALA A 86 -1.51 11.46 8.78
C ALA A 86 -0.83 10.29 8.07
N GLY A 87 0.42 9.96 8.46
CA GLY A 87 1.16 8.82 7.95
C GLY A 87 0.44 7.49 8.19
N VAL A 88 -0.10 7.26 9.38
CA VAL A 88 -0.89 6.05 9.70
C VAL A 88 -2.16 5.97 8.84
N VAL A 89 -2.92 7.06 8.74
CA VAL A 89 -4.15 7.12 7.93
C VAL A 89 -3.86 6.84 6.46
N ARG A 90 -2.80 7.45 5.91
CA ARG A 90 -2.38 7.24 4.52
C ARG A 90 -1.94 5.80 4.28
N GLY A 91 -1.23 5.19 5.23
CA GLY A 91 -0.80 3.80 5.19
C GLY A 91 -1.97 2.84 4.96
N PHE A 92 -2.99 2.94 5.81
CA PHE A 92 -4.19 2.11 5.69
C PHE A 92 -5.02 2.44 4.44
N SER A 93 -5.13 3.72 4.07
CA SER A 93 -5.87 4.10 2.86
C SER A 93 -5.26 3.47 1.60
N ALA A 94 -3.93 3.43 1.51
CA ALA A 94 -3.23 2.77 0.41
C ALA A 94 -3.33 1.24 0.48
N PHE A 95 -3.33 0.67 1.69
CA PHE A 95 -3.44 -0.78 1.89
C PHE A 95 -4.85 -1.29 1.55
N ASP A 96 -5.89 -0.57 1.94
CA ASP A 96 -7.28 -0.92 1.59
C ASP A 96 -7.48 -0.87 0.06
N LEU A 97 -6.93 0.15 -0.60
CA LEU A 97 -6.93 0.24 -2.06
C LEU A 97 -6.14 -0.91 -2.73
N PHE A 98 -5.06 -1.36 -2.10
CA PHE A 98 -4.31 -2.55 -2.55
C PHE A 98 -5.19 -3.80 -2.52
N LEU A 99 -5.85 -4.08 -1.39
CA LEU A 99 -6.74 -5.22 -1.23
C LEU A 99 -7.90 -5.19 -2.25
N ASP A 100 -8.52 -4.03 -2.44
CA ASP A 100 -9.62 -3.85 -3.40
C ASP A 100 -9.18 -4.12 -4.84
N ASN A 101 -8.05 -3.53 -5.26
CA ASN A 101 -7.53 -3.70 -6.62
C ASN A 101 -7.10 -5.14 -6.90
N LEU A 102 -6.45 -5.78 -5.93
CA LEU A 102 -6.03 -7.17 -6.07
C LEU A 102 -7.24 -8.12 -6.17
N SER A 103 -8.27 -7.88 -5.35
CA SER A 103 -9.53 -8.64 -5.43
C SER A 103 -10.16 -8.49 -6.81
N ALA A 104 -10.21 -7.27 -7.34
CA ALA A 104 -10.77 -7.01 -8.67
C ALA A 104 -9.97 -7.72 -9.79
N GLU A 105 -8.66 -7.82 -9.66
CA GLU A 105 -7.79 -8.56 -10.59
C GLU A 105 -8.08 -10.07 -10.53
N LEU A 106 -8.08 -10.66 -9.34
CA LEU A 106 -8.38 -12.08 -9.12
C LEU A 106 -9.79 -12.45 -9.61
N GLU A 107 -10.80 -11.65 -9.29
CA GLU A 107 -12.18 -11.84 -9.75
C GLU A 107 -12.30 -11.68 -11.27
N SER A 108 -11.55 -10.77 -11.87
CA SER A 108 -11.52 -10.62 -13.34
C SER A 108 -10.99 -11.89 -14.00
N TYR A 109 -9.89 -12.44 -13.50
CA TYR A 109 -9.30 -13.65 -14.04
C TYR A 109 -10.18 -14.89 -13.77
N GLY A 110 -10.73 -15.02 -12.57
CA GLY A 110 -11.67 -16.08 -12.22
C GLY A 110 -12.89 -16.10 -13.14
N ARG A 111 -13.51 -14.95 -13.39
CA ARG A 111 -14.64 -14.82 -14.35
C ARG A 111 -14.24 -15.21 -15.76
N PHE A 112 -13.05 -14.82 -16.20
CA PHE A 112 -12.52 -15.23 -17.50
C PHE A 112 -12.34 -16.75 -17.62
N ARG A 113 -12.00 -17.43 -16.52
CA ARG A 113 -11.94 -18.91 -16.42
C ARG A 113 -13.30 -19.57 -16.20
N GLY A 114 -14.40 -18.83 -16.24
CA GLY A 114 -15.76 -19.35 -16.06
C GLY A 114 -16.20 -19.53 -14.61
N ALA A 115 -15.45 -19.01 -13.63
CA ALA A 115 -15.91 -18.99 -12.25
C ALA A 115 -17.18 -18.13 -12.14
N LYS A 116 -18.23 -18.68 -11.53
CA LYS A 116 -19.43 -17.91 -11.20
C LYS A 116 -19.04 -16.78 -10.24
N PRO A 117 -19.66 -15.60 -10.34
CA PRO A 117 -19.46 -14.56 -9.34
C PRO A 117 -19.77 -15.17 -7.98
N LYS A 118 -18.79 -15.18 -7.05
CA LYS A 118 -19.14 -15.39 -5.65
C LYS A 118 -20.14 -14.27 -5.31
N PRO A 119 -21.26 -14.56 -4.61
CA PRO A 119 -22.12 -13.49 -4.14
C PRO A 119 -21.23 -12.46 -3.45
N LYS A 120 -21.45 -11.17 -3.72
CA LYS A 120 -20.75 -10.10 -3.02
C LYS A 120 -21.08 -10.23 -1.55
N GLY A 121 -20.36 -11.09 -0.83
CA GLY A 121 -20.00 -10.81 0.55
C GLY A 121 -19.25 -9.51 0.42
N ARG A 122 -19.98 -8.39 0.57
CA ARG A 122 -19.35 -7.10 0.73
C ARG A 122 -18.25 -7.36 1.76
N LEU A 123 -16.99 -7.03 1.46
CA LEU A 123 -16.12 -6.55 2.53
C LEU A 123 -17.03 -5.62 3.34
N PRO A 124 -17.27 -5.90 4.64
CA PRO A 124 -18.31 -5.20 5.38
C PRO A 124 -18.21 -3.74 5.03
N ALA A 125 -19.36 -3.13 4.71
CA ALA A 125 -19.43 -1.71 4.42
C ALA A 125 -18.49 -1.02 5.41
N ARG A 126 -17.61 -0.14 4.91
CA ARG A 126 -16.66 0.67 5.68
C ARG A 126 -17.40 1.34 6.84
N GLN A 127 -17.73 0.60 7.88
CA GLN A 127 -18.09 1.13 9.17
C GLN A 127 -16.71 1.50 9.69
N GLY A 128 -16.42 2.80 9.62
CA GLY A 128 -15.42 3.35 10.50
C GLY A 128 -15.88 2.97 11.89
N GLY A 129 -15.36 1.86 12.42
CA GLY A 129 -15.53 1.52 13.81
C GLY A 129 -15.09 2.75 14.56
N ASP A 130 -15.99 3.31 15.33
CA ASP A 130 -15.90 4.51 16.17
C ASP A 130 -14.82 4.42 17.27
N GLY A 131 -13.85 3.52 17.11
CA GLY A 131 -12.81 3.20 18.08
C GLY A 131 -13.27 2.26 19.20
N THR A 132 -14.49 1.71 19.17
CA THR A 132 -14.97 0.76 20.19
C THR A 132 -14.36 -0.65 20.03
N ASP A 133 -14.62 -1.54 20.99
CA ASP A 133 -14.23 -2.97 20.95
C ASP A 133 -14.73 -3.67 19.67
N ASP A 134 -15.89 -3.26 19.16
CA ASP A 134 -16.44 -3.71 17.87
C ASP A 134 -15.49 -3.40 16.71
N GLY A 135 -14.72 -2.31 16.82
CA GLY A 135 -13.71 -1.91 15.85
C GLY A 135 -12.48 -2.84 15.80
N ALA A 136 -12.06 -3.39 16.94
CA ALA A 136 -10.93 -4.32 17.01
C ALA A 136 -11.29 -5.68 16.39
N ALA A 137 -12.43 -6.25 16.81
CA ALA A 137 -12.94 -7.49 16.24
C ALA A 137 -13.26 -7.35 14.74
N ALA A 138 -13.82 -6.21 14.32
CA ALA A 138 -14.07 -5.94 12.91
C ALA A 138 -12.78 -5.82 12.08
N ALA A 139 -11.71 -5.26 12.65
CA ALA A 139 -10.41 -5.15 11.98
C ALA A 139 -9.81 -6.53 11.69
N GLU A 140 -9.70 -7.37 12.72
CA GLU A 140 -9.18 -8.74 12.61
C GLU A 140 -10.01 -9.55 11.62
N ALA A 141 -11.33 -9.61 11.84
CA ALA A 141 -12.24 -10.34 10.97
C ALA A 141 -12.21 -9.81 9.53
N GLY A 142 -11.92 -8.51 9.33
CA GLY A 142 -11.76 -7.92 8.00
C GLY A 142 -10.61 -8.53 7.20
N LEU A 143 -9.44 -8.67 7.83
CA LEU A 143 -8.27 -9.27 7.18
C LEU A 143 -8.45 -10.79 7.03
N THR A 144 -8.95 -11.48 8.06
CA THR A 144 -9.23 -12.93 7.98
C THR A 144 -10.20 -13.26 6.84
N ARG A 145 -11.32 -12.53 6.72
CA ARG A 145 -12.27 -12.70 5.61
C ARG A 145 -11.66 -12.40 4.25
N TYR A 146 -10.69 -11.48 4.18
CA TYR A 146 -9.98 -11.22 2.93
C TYR A 146 -9.22 -12.47 2.47
N TYR A 147 -8.46 -13.10 3.36
CA TYR A 147 -7.71 -14.33 3.12
C TYR A 147 -8.65 -15.49 2.71
N GLU A 148 -9.74 -15.70 3.47
CA GLU A 148 -10.76 -16.70 3.15
C GLU A 148 -11.37 -16.49 1.75
N ARG A 149 -11.67 -15.23 1.40
CA ARG A 149 -12.28 -14.89 0.10
C ARG A 149 -11.40 -15.28 -1.08
N ILE A 150 -10.09 -15.04 -0.97
CA ILE A 150 -9.11 -15.43 -1.99
C ILE A 150 -8.72 -16.92 -1.88
N GLY A 151 -9.19 -17.63 -0.84
CA GLY A 151 -8.92 -19.05 -0.64
C GLY A 151 -7.51 -19.32 -0.11
N ALA A 152 -6.96 -18.40 0.69
CA ALA A 152 -5.65 -18.51 1.31
C ALA A 152 -5.75 -18.57 2.83
N ASP A 153 -4.74 -19.17 3.47
CA ASP A 153 -4.50 -19.12 4.91
C ASP A 153 -3.71 -17.86 5.30
N LEU A 154 -3.82 -17.48 6.58
CA LEU A 154 -3.13 -16.34 7.19
C LEU A 154 -1.88 -16.75 7.98
N ASP A 155 -1.44 -18.00 7.88
CA ASP A 155 -0.43 -18.58 8.78
C ASP A 155 0.90 -17.83 8.69
N GLY A 156 1.30 -17.41 7.49
CA GLY A 156 2.55 -16.67 7.24
C GLY A 156 2.61 -15.27 7.89
N VAL A 157 1.46 -14.70 8.27
CA VAL A 157 1.37 -13.35 8.84
C VAL A 157 0.54 -13.29 10.12
N LYS A 158 0.18 -14.44 10.69
CA LYS A 158 -0.67 -14.51 11.87
C LYS A 158 -0.08 -13.74 13.06
N PHE A 159 1.24 -13.79 13.22
CA PHE A 159 1.95 -13.06 14.26
C PHE A 159 1.82 -11.52 14.12
N LEU A 160 1.52 -11.01 12.92
CA LEU A 160 1.32 -9.57 12.67
C LEU A 160 -0.09 -9.09 13.02
N LEU A 161 -1.06 -9.99 13.22
CA LEU A 161 -2.46 -9.62 13.46
C LEU A 161 -2.65 -8.67 14.65
N PRO A 162 -2.03 -8.90 15.83
CA PRO A 162 -2.18 -7.98 16.96
C PRO A 162 -1.71 -6.56 16.63
N LEU A 163 -0.58 -6.44 15.92
CA LEU A 163 -0.03 -5.14 15.49
C LEU A 163 -0.91 -4.47 14.43
N TYR A 164 -1.43 -5.23 13.47
CA TYR A 164 -2.37 -4.74 12.47
C TYR A 164 -3.65 -4.19 13.11
N VAL A 165 -4.24 -4.93 14.07
CA VAL A 165 -5.46 -4.52 14.78
C VAL A 165 -5.19 -3.27 15.61
N TYR A 166 -4.09 -3.23 16.37
CA TYR A 166 -3.66 -2.05 17.13
C TYR A 166 -3.59 -0.79 16.25
N PHE A 167 -2.85 -0.86 15.14
CA PHE A 167 -2.71 0.29 14.25
C PHE A 167 -4.03 0.64 13.55
N ARG A 168 -4.90 -0.33 13.25
CA ARG A 168 -6.20 -0.07 12.62
C ARG A 168 -7.14 0.66 13.58
N VAL A 169 -7.17 0.27 14.84
CA VAL A 169 -7.96 0.96 15.89
C VAL A 169 -7.41 2.37 16.12
N ALA A 170 -6.09 2.51 16.25
CA ALA A 170 -5.45 3.83 16.36
C ALA A 170 -5.76 4.73 15.16
N ARG A 171 -5.71 4.18 13.93
CA ARG A 171 -6.11 4.90 12.70
C ARG A 171 -7.54 5.42 12.77
N ASN A 172 -8.47 4.63 13.30
CA ASN A 172 -9.87 5.06 13.41
C ASN A 172 -10.03 6.17 14.44
N CYS A 173 -9.32 6.10 15.58
CA CYS A 173 -9.27 7.20 16.55
C CYS A 173 -8.70 8.48 15.92
N ILE A 174 -7.57 8.37 15.19
CA ILE A 174 -6.97 9.49 14.46
C ILE A 174 -7.95 10.11 13.45
N ALA A 175 -8.62 9.27 12.65
CA ALA A 175 -9.45 9.76 11.55
C ALA A 175 -10.84 10.28 11.99
N HIS A 176 -11.37 9.80 13.12
CA HIS A 176 -12.79 10.00 13.47
C HIS A 176 -13.02 10.55 14.88
N ARG A 177 -11.98 10.63 15.73
CA ARG A 177 -12.09 11.08 17.13
C ARG A 177 -11.05 12.14 17.47
N ASP A 178 -10.60 12.90 16.48
CA ASP A 178 -9.57 13.95 16.65
C ASP A 178 -8.32 13.41 17.37
N ALA A 179 -7.88 12.21 16.98
CA ALA A 179 -6.78 11.50 17.60
C ALA A 179 -6.92 11.21 19.10
N ILE A 180 -8.11 11.28 19.68
CA ILE A 180 -8.38 10.84 21.05
C ILE A 180 -8.54 9.31 21.11
N ALA A 181 -7.70 8.66 21.90
CA ALA A 181 -7.71 7.21 22.09
C ALA A 181 -8.98 6.72 22.80
N SER A 182 -9.49 5.58 22.34
CA SER A 182 -10.59 4.84 22.98
C SER A 182 -10.07 3.83 24.01
N GLY A 183 -10.97 3.27 24.82
CA GLY A 183 -10.67 2.12 25.68
C GLY A 183 -10.05 0.94 24.92
N ALA A 184 -10.63 0.54 23.79
CA ALA A 184 -10.08 -0.52 22.94
C ALA A 184 -8.64 -0.25 22.48
N ALA A 185 -8.30 1.02 22.21
CA ALA A 185 -6.94 1.40 21.83
C ALA A 185 -5.96 1.28 23.00
N GLU A 186 -6.38 1.65 24.22
CA GLU A 186 -5.61 1.44 25.45
C GLU A 186 -5.40 -0.05 25.71
N ASP A 187 -6.46 -0.85 25.69
CA ASP A 187 -6.42 -2.29 25.97
C ASP A 187 -5.48 -3.02 25.00
N LEU A 188 -5.62 -2.76 23.70
CA LEU A 188 -4.73 -3.34 22.68
C LEU A 188 -3.28 -2.93 22.91
N SER A 189 -3.01 -1.66 23.23
CA SER A 189 -1.64 -1.15 23.42
C SER A 189 -0.89 -1.82 24.58
N ARG A 190 -1.61 -2.46 25.50
CA ARG A 190 -1.06 -3.16 26.68
C ARG A 190 -1.27 -4.67 26.65
N GLY A 191 -1.98 -5.19 25.67
CA GLY A 191 -2.32 -6.61 25.58
C GLY A 191 -1.12 -7.50 25.27
N ASP A 192 -1.14 -8.72 25.80
CA ASP A 192 -0.08 -9.71 25.62
C ASP A 192 0.15 -10.05 24.13
N GLY A 193 -0.89 -10.01 23.30
CA GLY A 193 -0.76 -10.26 21.86
C GLY A 193 0.19 -9.30 21.13
N ILE A 194 0.31 -8.04 21.55
CA ILE A 194 1.33 -7.14 20.99
C ILE A 194 2.71 -7.60 21.42
N ARG A 195 2.89 -7.95 22.69
CA ARG A 195 4.18 -8.41 23.22
C ARG A 195 4.66 -9.65 22.47
N ASP A 196 3.81 -10.65 22.34
CA ASP A 196 4.10 -11.89 21.61
C ASP A 196 4.49 -11.60 20.15
N ALA A 197 3.79 -10.67 19.49
CA ALA A 197 4.10 -10.27 18.12
C ALA A 197 5.47 -9.56 17.99
N LEU A 198 5.85 -8.76 18.99
CA LEU A 198 7.15 -8.07 19.01
C LEU A 198 8.30 -9.05 19.36
N GLU A 199 8.06 -10.02 20.24
CA GLU A 199 9.03 -11.07 20.59
C GLU A 199 9.29 -12.00 19.41
N ALA A 200 8.25 -12.37 18.65
CA ALA A 200 8.37 -13.19 17.44
C ALA A 200 8.96 -12.42 16.24
N TRP A 201 9.05 -11.09 16.30
CA TRP A 201 9.45 -10.26 15.17
C TRP A 201 10.81 -10.63 14.54
N PRO A 202 11.89 -10.88 15.31
CA PRO A 202 13.19 -11.23 14.75
C PRO A 202 13.18 -12.58 14.02
N ASP A 203 12.37 -13.54 14.48
CA ASP A 203 12.27 -14.88 13.87
C ASP A 203 11.53 -14.87 12.52
N HIS A 204 10.76 -13.80 12.28
CA HIS A 204 9.95 -13.64 11.07
C HIS A 204 10.44 -12.54 10.13
N THR A 205 11.40 -11.70 10.55
CA THR A 205 11.88 -10.57 9.74
C THR A 205 13.39 -10.34 9.88
N ASP A 206 14.14 -10.57 8.81
CA ASP A 206 15.61 -10.52 8.83
C ASP A 206 16.18 -9.08 8.75
N ASP A 207 15.47 -8.16 8.09
CA ASP A 207 15.99 -6.83 7.74
C ASP A 207 15.27 -5.66 8.46
N MET A 208 14.30 -5.96 9.33
CA MET A 208 13.43 -4.94 9.91
C MET A 208 13.59 -4.82 11.41
N ARG A 209 13.83 -3.59 11.85
CA ARG A 209 13.81 -3.25 13.28
C ARG A 209 12.42 -3.53 13.87
N VAL A 210 12.40 -4.16 15.04
CA VAL A 210 11.20 -4.37 15.85
C VAL A 210 10.45 -3.03 16.01
N PRO A 211 9.14 -2.98 15.68
CA PRO A 211 8.32 -1.80 15.83
C PRO A 211 8.32 -1.26 17.26
N GLU A 212 8.38 0.06 17.38
CA GLU A 212 8.17 0.73 18.66
C GLU A 212 6.67 0.98 18.85
N ILE A 213 6.04 0.24 19.77
CA ILE A 213 4.64 0.41 20.13
C ILE A 213 4.54 1.39 21.29
N LEU A 214 3.62 2.35 21.15
CA LEU A 214 3.36 3.35 22.17
C LEU A 214 2.17 2.90 23.02
N PRO A 215 2.31 2.85 24.36
CA PRO A 215 1.16 2.71 25.23
C PRO A 215 0.17 3.84 24.99
N LEU A 216 -1.10 3.49 24.82
CA LEU A 216 -2.20 4.44 24.70
C LEU A 216 -2.95 4.53 26.03
N LYS A 217 -3.71 5.60 26.18
CA LYS A 217 -4.57 5.85 27.34
C LYS A 217 -5.89 6.42 26.87
N GLU A 218 -7.00 5.84 27.30
CA GLU A 218 -8.33 6.29 26.96
C GLU A 218 -8.52 7.78 27.29
N GLY A 219 -9.13 8.51 26.36
CA GLY A 219 -9.37 9.94 26.49
C GLY A 219 -8.13 10.81 26.29
N ALA A 220 -6.93 10.22 26.18
CA ALA A 220 -5.71 10.95 25.86
C ALA A 220 -5.49 11.03 24.34
N GLU A 221 -4.76 12.05 23.94
CA GLU A 221 -4.36 12.24 22.55
C GLU A 221 -3.31 11.18 22.12
N ILE A 222 -3.43 10.67 20.90
CA ILE A 222 -2.50 9.71 20.31
C ILE A 222 -1.26 10.46 19.82
N LEU A 223 -0.14 10.27 20.52
CA LEU A 223 1.13 10.96 20.26
C LEU A 223 2.02 10.20 19.27
N PHE A 224 1.44 9.73 18.16
CA PHE A 224 2.18 9.00 17.15
C PHE A 224 3.10 9.92 16.36
N THR A 225 4.38 9.53 16.27
CA THR A 225 5.36 10.22 15.43
C THR A 225 5.50 9.53 14.08
N HIS A 226 6.37 10.08 13.22
CA HIS A 226 6.79 9.39 11.99
C HIS A 226 7.26 7.95 12.21
N ARG A 227 7.83 7.62 13.38
CA ARG A 227 8.27 6.23 13.66
C ARG A 227 7.10 5.26 13.66
N GLN A 228 6.03 5.59 14.38
CA GLN A 228 4.80 4.79 14.41
C GLN A 228 4.16 4.68 13.02
N ALA A 229 4.19 5.77 12.23
CA ALA A 229 3.70 5.74 10.85
C ALA A 229 4.51 4.79 9.95
N LEU A 230 5.84 4.78 10.08
CA LEU A 230 6.72 3.88 9.34
C LEU A 230 6.54 2.42 9.79
N SER A 231 6.48 2.17 11.10
CA SER A 231 6.18 0.85 11.65
C SER A 231 4.86 0.29 11.11
N ASN A 232 3.78 1.09 11.17
CA ASN A 232 2.51 0.73 10.57
C ASN A 232 2.65 0.36 9.08
N SER A 233 3.30 1.23 8.30
CA SER A 233 3.44 0.98 6.85
C SER A 233 4.29 -0.26 6.54
N SER A 234 5.30 -0.58 7.36
CA SER A 234 6.10 -1.80 7.23
C SER A 234 5.30 -3.05 7.55
N ILE A 235 4.49 -3.04 8.61
CA ILE A 235 3.57 -4.14 8.96
C ILE A 235 2.60 -4.40 7.79
N LEU A 236 1.99 -3.34 7.26
CA LEU A 236 1.09 -3.45 6.11
C LEU A 236 1.81 -3.97 4.86
N ARG A 237 3.10 -3.64 4.70
CA ARG A 237 3.93 -4.15 3.59
C ARG A 237 4.22 -5.63 3.72
N LEU A 238 4.50 -6.14 4.91
CA LEU A 238 4.66 -7.58 5.14
C LEU A 238 3.40 -8.34 4.77
N ILE A 239 2.25 -7.87 5.25
CA ILE A 239 0.95 -8.46 4.90
C ILE A 239 0.72 -8.40 3.38
N ALA A 240 1.02 -7.27 2.74
CA ALA A 240 0.90 -7.15 1.28
C ALA A 240 1.82 -8.10 0.50
N MET A 241 3.02 -8.39 1.03
CA MET A 241 3.96 -9.33 0.41
C MET A 241 3.48 -10.77 0.49
N ASP A 242 2.94 -11.20 1.64
CA ASP A 242 2.33 -12.52 1.79
C ASP A 242 1.09 -12.65 0.88
N VAL A 243 0.18 -11.67 0.93
CA VAL A 243 -1.00 -11.63 0.04
C VAL A 243 -0.60 -11.68 -1.43
N ASN A 244 0.49 -11.02 -1.82
CA ASN A 244 1.03 -11.07 -3.18
C ASN A 244 1.43 -12.48 -3.59
N GLU A 245 2.15 -13.19 -2.74
CA GLU A 245 2.60 -14.56 -3.01
C GLU A 245 1.42 -15.52 -3.19
N LYS A 246 0.44 -15.45 -2.28
CA LYS A 246 -0.80 -16.23 -2.38
C LYS A 246 -1.56 -15.89 -3.66
N ALA A 247 -1.67 -14.60 -4.01
CA ALA A 247 -2.34 -14.16 -5.24
C ALA A 247 -1.63 -14.63 -6.51
N LEU A 248 -0.30 -14.59 -6.55
CA LEU A 248 0.48 -15.09 -7.69
C LEU A 248 0.33 -16.61 -7.86
N THR A 249 0.19 -17.34 -6.75
CA THR A 249 -0.13 -18.78 -6.79
C THR A 249 -1.49 -19.03 -7.44
N ILE A 250 -2.50 -18.21 -7.11
CA ILE A 250 -3.86 -18.31 -7.67
C ILE A 250 -3.90 -17.93 -9.15
N LEU A 251 -3.27 -16.81 -9.52
CA LEU A 251 -3.20 -16.36 -10.91
C LEU A 251 -2.44 -17.36 -11.77
N GLY A 252 -1.32 -17.83 -11.24
CA GLY A 252 -0.28 -18.50 -11.99
C GLY A 252 0.19 -17.70 -13.19
N VAL A 253 1.04 -18.34 -14.00
CA VAL A 253 1.57 -17.73 -15.22
C VAL A 253 0.45 -17.23 -16.16
N GLU A 254 -0.59 -18.05 -16.37
CA GLU A 254 -1.71 -17.72 -17.25
C GLU A 254 -2.45 -16.46 -16.78
N GLY A 255 -2.70 -16.32 -15.48
CA GLY A 255 -3.38 -15.17 -14.90
C GLY A 255 -2.58 -13.87 -15.03
N VAL A 256 -1.25 -13.94 -14.86
CA VAL A 256 -0.38 -12.78 -15.04
C VAL A 256 -0.33 -12.34 -16.51
N VAL A 257 -0.26 -13.28 -17.46
CA VAL A 257 -0.35 -12.97 -18.91
C VAL A 257 -1.72 -12.41 -19.28
N TYR A 258 -2.80 -12.97 -18.72
CA TYR A 258 -4.16 -12.44 -18.86
C TYR A 258 -4.25 -10.98 -18.38
N ALA A 259 -3.69 -10.68 -17.20
CA ALA A 259 -3.74 -9.34 -16.63
C ALA A 259 -2.95 -8.33 -17.48
N ALA A 260 -1.79 -8.73 -18.01
CA ALA A 260 -1.04 -7.94 -18.98
C ALA A 260 -1.82 -7.68 -20.28
N ALA A 261 -2.50 -8.72 -20.81
CA ALA A 261 -3.36 -8.59 -21.97
C ALA A 261 -4.52 -7.63 -21.73
N LYS A 262 -5.17 -7.72 -20.56
CA LYS A 262 -6.25 -6.81 -20.17
C LYS A 262 -5.76 -5.37 -20.07
N ARG A 263 -4.54 -5.14 -19.55
CA ARG A 263 -3.93 -3.80 -19.53
C ARG A 263 -3.78 -3.25 -20.94
N LEU A 264 -3.20 -4.00 -21.88
CA LEU A 264 -3.12 -3.58 -23.29
C LEU A 264 -4.49 -3.22 -23.86
N LEU A 265 -5.53 -4.01 -23.56
CA LEU A 265 -6.89 -3.74 -24.01
C LEU A 265 -7.48 -2.44 -23.45
N SER A 266 -6.96 -1.96 -22.31
CA SER A 266 -7.41 -0.74 -21.62
C SER A 266 -6.55 0.50 -21.91
N ILE A 267 -5.44 0.37 -22.64
CA ILE A 267 -4.58 1.53 -22.96
C ILE A 267 -5.40 2.58 -23.72
N PRO A 268 -5.43 3.85 -23.28
CA PRO A 268 -6.32 4.85 -23.84
C PRO A 268 -5.88 5.37 -25.21
N SER A 269 -4.57 5.50 -25.45
CA SER A 269 -4.04 6.15 -26.66
C SER A 269 -2.69 5.56 -27.10
N ALA A 270 -2.30 5.86 -28.34
CA ALA A 270 -1.02 5.47 -28.93
C ALA A 270 0.21 6.02 -28.20
N ASN A 271 0.05 7.18 -27.54
CA ASN A 271 1.12 7.90 -26.84
C ASN A 271 1.33 7.38 -25.41
N ASP A 272 0.62 6.32 -24.99
CA ASP A 272 0.82 5.73 -23.68
C ASP A 272 2.25 5.17 -23.57
N PRO A 273 3.01 5.48 -22.50
CA PRO A 273 4.40 5.07 -22.34
C PRO A 273 4.59 3.57 -22.23
N GLU A 274 3.52 2.77 -22.13
CA GLU A 274 3.57 1.30 -22.19
C GLU A 274 3.62 0.75 -23.62
N ILE A 275 3.19 1.51 -24.64
CA ILE A 275 3.17 1.05 -26.04
C ILE A 275 4.59 0.89 -26.59
N ARG A 276 4.86 -0.25 -27.23
CA ARG A 276 6.13 -0.59 -27.87
C ARG A 276 5.93 -0.86 -29.36
N ARG A 277 7.04 -1.13 -30.07
CA ARG A 277 7.07 -1.41 -31.51
C ARG A 277 6.15 -2.53 -32.02
N SER A 278 5.70 -3.43 -31.14
CA SER A 278 4.79 -4.53 -31.50
C SER A 278 3.90 -4.93 -30.33
N MET A 279 2.81 -5.65 -30.61
CA MET A 279 1.92 -6.20 -29.57
C MET A 279 2.69 -7.12 -28.61
N PRO A 280 3.52 -8.10 -29.06
CA PRO A 280 4.31 -8.92 -28.16
C PRO A 280 5.30 -8.11 -27.31
N ALA A 281 5.97 -7.11 -27.92
CA ALA A 281 6.89 -6.24 -27.17
C ALA A 281 6.18 -5.41 -26.10
N THR A 282 4.94 -4.98 -26.38
CA THR A 282 4.10 -4.24 -25.44
C THR A 282 3.67 -5.12 -24.27
N ILE A 283 3.19 -6.35 -24.56
CA ILE A 283 2.86 -7.32 -23.51
C ILE A 283 4.08 -7.65 -22.66
N ASN A 284 5.24 -7.88 -23.28
CA ASN A 284 6.46 -8.18 -22.54
C ASN A 284 6.91 -7.01 -21.66
N TYR A 285 6.76 -5.77 -22.14
CA TYR A 285 7.02 -4.58 -21.34
C TYR A 285 6.07 -4.47 -20.15
N ILE A 286 4.76 -4.70 -20.35
CA ILE A 286 3.77 -4.70 -19.27
C ILE A 286 4.12 -5.77 -18.21
N LEU A 287 4.47 -6.99 -18.62
CA LEU A 287 4.89 -8.07 -17.72
C LEU A 287 6.14 -7.71 -16.92
N SER A 288 7.16 -7.16 -17.57
CA SER A 288 8.41 -6.75 -16.93
C SER A 288 8.23 -5.56 -16.00
N ASP A 289 7.55 -4.49 -16.43
CA ASP A 289 7.48 -3.27 -15.64
C ASP A 289 6.42 -3.35 -14.53
N ARG A 290 5.20 -3.75 -14.88
CA ARG A 290 4.05 -3.71 -13.96
C ARG A 290 3.97 -4.93 -13.06
N TYR A 291 4.45 -6.09 -13.53
CA TYR A 291 4.42 -7.35 -12.78
C TYR A 291 5.81 -7.85 -12.36
N ARG A 292 6.89 -7.13 -12.69
CA ARG A 292 8.29 -7.47 -12.33
C ARG A 292 8.72 -8.89 -12.72
N VAL A 293 8.13 -9.41 -13.80
CA VAL A 293 8.49 -10.71 -14.35
C VAL A 293 9.87 -10.60 -15.01
N ARG A 294 10.87 -11.34 -14.49
CA ARG A 294 12.27 -11.22 -14.92
C ARG A 294 12.59 -11.97 -16.22
N ASN A 295 12.04 -13.18 -16.39
CA ASN A 295 12.30 -14.03 -17.56
C ASN A 295 11.08 -14.09 -18.49
N VAL A 296 10.74 -12.95 -19.09
CA VAL A 296 9.53 -12.81 -19.93
C VAL A 296 9.60 -13.66 -21.21
N ASP A 297 10.79 -13.85 -21.79
CA ASP A 297 10.94 -14.63 -23.01
C ASP A 297 10.80 -16.14 -22.76
N SER A 298 11.23 -16.64 -21.59
CA SER A 298 11.04 -18.05 -21.20
C SER A 298 9.60 -18.38 -20.83
N LEU A 299 8.77 -17.36 -20.56
CA LEU A 299 7.35 -17.52 -20.23
C LEU A 299 6.50 -17.91 -21.44
N GLY A 300 6.97 -17.67 -22.66
CA GLY A 300 6.18 -17.96 -23.86
C GLY A 300 4.87 -17.18 -23.92
N ALA A 301 4.87 -15.91 -23.48
CA ALA A 301 3.66 -15.08 -23.32
C ALA A 301 2.74 -15.09 -24.55
N SER A 302 3.28 -15.07 -25.78
CA SER A 302 2.49 -15.18 -27.02
C SER A 302 1.78 -16.53 -27.19
N ARG A 303 2.42 -17.64 -26.78
CA ARG A 303 1.80 -18.98 -26.80
C ARG A 303 0.67 -19.03 -25.78
N ILE A 304 0.89 -18.49 -24.59
CA ILE A 304 -0.12 -18.44 -23.52
C ILE A 304 -1.28 -17.54 -23.93
N LEU A 305 -1.01 -16.36 -24.47
CA LEU A 305 -2.05 -15.46 -24.99
C LEU A 305 -2.93 -16.14 -26.05
N SER A 306 -2.32 -17.04 -26.84
CA SER A 306 -3.01 -17.81 -27.87
C SER A 306 -3.84 -18.95 -27.25
N SER A 307 -3.33 -19.68 -26.25
CA SER A 307 -4.11 -20.69 -25.53
C SER A 307 -5.27 -20.07 -24.75
N LEU A 308 -5.12 -18.84 -24.28
CA LEU A 308 -6.18 -18.04 -23.66
C LEU A 308 -7.19 -17.46 -24.67
N GLY A 309 -6.98 -17.61 -25.98
CA GLY A 309 -7.86 -17.07 -27.01
C GLY A 309 -7.87 -15.53 -27.09
N MET A 310 -6.88 -14.85 -26.50
CA MET A 310 -6.83 -13.39 -26.43
C MET A 310 -6.02 -12.73 -27.55
N SER A 311 -5.16 -13.49 -28.25
CA SER A 311 -4.23 -12.96 -29.26
C SER A 311 -4.90 -12.07 -30.30
N LYS A 312 -5.99 -12.53 -30.93
CA LYS A 312 -6.70 -11.74 -31.96
C LYS A 312 -7.32 -10.45 -31.42
N ARG A 313 -7.69 -10.40 -30.14
CA ARG A 313 -8.27 -9.22 -29.52
C ARG A 313 -7.18 -8.20 -29.19
N CYS A 314 -6.07 -8.67 -28.64
CA CYS A 314 -4.89 -7.86 -28.35
C CYS A 314 -4.28 -7.27 -29.63
N GLU A 315 -4.16 -8.06 -30.69
CA GLU A 315 -3.62 -7.62 -31.98
C GLU A 315 -4.49 -6.51 -32.60
N ARG A 316 -5.81 -6.73 -32.67
CA ARG A 316 -6.75 -5.71 -33.16
C ARG A 316 -6.68 -4.42 -32.33
N ARG A 317 -6.58 -4.53 -31.00
CA ARG A 317 -6.44 -3.34 -30.16
C ARG A 317 -5.13 -2.62 -30.45
N PHE A 318 -4.01 -3.34 -30.49
CA PHE A 318 -2.72 -2.75 -30.78
C PHE A 318 -2.73 -2.01 -32.12
N GLN A 319 -3.23 -2.65 -33.18
CA GLN A 319 -3.38 -2.02 -34.51
C GLN A 319 -4.29 -0.78 -34.47
N SER A 320 -5.36 -0.78 -33.66
CA SER A 320 -6.20 0.41 -33.48
C SER A 320 -5.48 1.57 -32.77
N LEU A 321 -4.44 1.28 -31.99
CA LEU A 321 -3.64 2.29 -31.29
C LEU A 321 -2.56 2.85 -32.22
N VAL A 322 -1.82 1.99 -32.93
CA VAL A 322 -0.65 2.43 -33.74
C VAL A 322 -0.98 2.71 -35.22
N GLY A 323 -2.17 2.36 -35.68
CA GLY A 323 -2.57 2.46 -37.09
C GLY A 323 -1.81 1.48 -38.00
N PRO A 324 -2.20 1.35 -39.28
CA PRO A 324 -1.50 0.49 -40.24
C PRO A 324 -0.08 0.98 -40.62
N ALA A 325 0.35 2.17 -40.16
CA ALA A 325 1.64 2.78 -40.51
C ALA A 325 2.73 2.66 -39.42
N GLY A 326 2.49 1.97 -38.30
CA GLY A 326 3.45 1.84 -37.19
C GLY A 326 4.65 0.90 -37.42
N ILE A 327 4.81 0.33 -38.62
CA ILE A 327 5.97 -0.48 -39.02
C ILE A 327 6.70 0.27 -40.14
N GLY A 328 7.46 1.31 -39.79
CA GLY A 328 8.31 2.00 -40.75
C GLY A 328 8.72 3.40 -40.30
N GLY A 329 9.96 3.54 -39.82
CA GLY A 329 10.62 4.84 -39.64
C GLY A 329 11.05 5.11 -38.20
N GLY A 330 12.34 4.89 -37.92
CA GLY A 330 13.00 5.13 -36.64
C GLY A 330 14.19 4.20 -36.46
#